data_AF-A0A1J1LKT7-F1
#
_entry.id   AF-A0A1J1LKT7-F1
#
_cell.length_a   1.000
_cell.length_b   1.000
_cell.length_c   1.000
_cell.angle_alpha   90.00
_cell.angle_beta   90.00
_cell.angle_gamma   90.00
#
_symmetry.space_group_name_H-M   'P 1'
#
loop_
_entity.id
_entity.type
_entity.pdbx_description
1 polymer ?
#
loop_
_entity_poly.entity_id
_entity_poly.type
_entity_poly.pdbx_seq_one_letter_code
_entity_poly.pdbx_strand_id
1 'polypeptide(L)'
;MSASSNPDNLINNPVSSSVPLEENSGKPLSYVAQEDIIYRAFDRKTVCRVLSQAHIYVSIRWTRTHLYIGIPSTVLAAVAGVQAISSLGGNYQLVAVIIPVLVAILAPLLTFLDPNGKANTHLVASRVYEQMADQYDSFLLKCRLEPRPIEEELNDLVQINSVYSESKKSLPACPEWAYQKALRTENDIQKLIPDEIKKAGGYDKYIADAPS
;
A
#
# COMPACT_ATOMS: atom_id res chain seq x y z
N MET A 1 61.57 -45.00 29.94
CA MET A 1 62.56 -43.93 30.25
C MET A 1 62.09 -42.72 29.45
N SER A 2 61.41 -41.69 29.95
CA SER A 2 61.29 -41.05 31.27
C SER A 2 59.85 -40.52 31.38
N ALA A 3 59.06 -40.75 32.44
CA ALA A 3 59.02 -40.03 33.72
C ALA A 3 59.07 -38.49 33.53
N SER A 4 57.98 -37.75 33.72
CA SER A 4 57.52 -37.11 34.98
C SER A 4 57.14 -35.67 34.57
N SER A 5 56.15 -34.92 35.06
CA SER A 5 55.46 -34.87 36.35
C SER A 5 54.23 -33.95 36.23
N ASN A 6 53.12 -34.38 36.85
CA ASN A 6 51.98 -33.58 37.33
C ASN A 6 52.46 -32.55 38.39
N PRO A 7 51.72 -31.48 38.77
CA PRO A 7 50.51 -31.59 39.62
C PRO A 7 49.47 -30.46 39.29
N ASP A 8 48.22 -30.38 39.73
CA ASP A 8 47.65 -30.60 41.06
C ASP A 8 46.15 -30.93 40.96
N ASN A 9 45.75 -31.72 41.95
CA ASN A 9 44.47 -32.35 42.15
C ASN A 9 43.83 -31.68 43.37
N LEU A 10 42.63 -31.11 43.26
CA LEU A 10 41.85 -30.74 44.46
C LEU A 10 40.37 -31.14 44.32
N ILE A 11 40.09 -32.27 44.97
CA ILE A 11 38.96 -32.54 45.88
C ILE A 11 37.64 -33.04 45.27
N ASN A 12 37.43 -34.33 45.54
CA ASN A 12 36.17 -35.07 45.59
C ASN A 12 35.14 -34.43 46.54
N ASN A 13 33.86 -34.33 46.14
CA ASN A 13 32.76 -35.23 46.55
C ASN A 13 31.34 -34.68 46.21
N PRO A 14 30.31 -35.55 46.18
CA PRO A 14 29.10 -35.39 45.38
C PRO A 14 27.89 -34.87 46.18
N VAL A 15 26.98 -34.14 45.52
CA VAL A 15 25.58 -34.07 45.94
C VAL A 15 24.68 -34.16 44.71
N SER A 16 23.88 -35.21 44.71
CA SER A 16 22.80 -35.54 43.80
C SER A 16 21.79 -34.40 43.69
N SER A 17 21.36 -34.06 42.47
CA SER A 17 20.00 -33.57 42.27
C SER A 17 19.52 -34.00 40.88
N SER A 18 18.71 -35.04 40.91
CA SER A 18 17.88 -35.56 39.83
C SER A 18 17.10 -34.46 39.11
N VAL A 19 17.26 -34.35 37.79
CA VAL A 19 16.21 -33.87 36.89
C VAL A 19 16.15 -34.82 35.69
N PRO A 20 15.00 -35.44 35.39
CA PRO A 20 14.89 -36.47 34.36
C PRO A 20 15.08 -35.93 32.94
N LEU A 21 15.64 -36.79 32.09
CA LEU A 21 15.48 -36.73 30.64
C LEU A 21 13.99 -36.90 30.30
N GLU A 22 13.35 -35.85 29.77
CA GLU A 22 12.19 -36.02 28.90
C GLU A 22 12.52 -35.52 27.50
N GLU A 23 12.82 -36.50 26.66
CA GLU A 23 12.25 -36.69 25.32
C GLU A 23 11.24 -35.62 24.88
N ASN A 24 11.64 -34.73 23.97
CA ASN A 24 10.69 -34.01 23.11
C ASN A 24 10.96 -34.43 21.67
N SER A 25 10.50 -35.64 21.36
CA SER A 25 10.27 -36.15 20.02
C SER A 25 9.01 -35.49 19.43
N GLY A 26 9.11 -34.97 18.20
CA GLY A 26 7.95 -34.90 17.29
C GLY A 26 7.02 -33.68 17.34
N LYS A 27 7.53 -32.44 17.32
CA LYS A 27 6.67 -31.28 16.95
C LYS A 27 6.63 -31.11 15.42
N PRO A 28 5.46 -31.26 14.75
CA PRO A 28 5.31 -30.75 13.39
C PRO A 28 5.50 -29.22 13.40
N LEU A 29 6.03 -28.70 12.29
CA LEU A 29 6.35 -27.29 12.04
C LEU A 29 5.25 -26.30 12.47
N SER A 30 5.67 -25.22 13.15
CA SER A 30 4.99 -23.91 13.31
C SER A 30 3.65 -23.88 14.06
N TYR A 31 3.67 -23.54 15.36
CA TYR A 31 2.48 -23.10 16.08
C TYR A 31 2.12 -21.67 15.64
N VAL A 32 0.99 -21.50 14.95
CA VAL A 32 0.45 -20.16 14.64
C VAL A 32 -0.15 -19.59 15.91
N ALA A 33 0.41 -18.49 16.40
CA ALA A 33 -0.13 -17.80 17.56
C ALA A 33 -1.22 -16.80 17.12
N GLN A 34 -2.13 -16.45 18.03
CA GLN A 34 -3.21 -15.51 17.74
C GLN A 34 -2.66 -14.12 17.35
N GLU A 35 -1.56 -13.71 17.99
CA GLU A 35 -0.84 -12.48 17.65
C GLU A 35 -0.37 -12.43 16.19
N ASP A 36 0.04 -13.56 15.60
CA ASP A 36 0.49 -13.60 14.19
C ASP A 36 -0.66 -13.31 13.22
N ILE A 37 -1.86 -13.80 13.53
CA ILE A 37 -3.07 -13.58 12.72
C ILE A 37 -3.44 -12.10 12.75
N ILE A 38 -3.46 -11.51 13.95
CA ILE A 38 -3.79 -10.11 14.16
C ILE A 38 -2.74 -9.20 13.51
N TYR A 39 -1.46 -9.51 13.68
CA TYR A 39 -0.35 -8.78 13.06
C TYR A 39 -0.47 -8.79 11.52
N ARG A 40 -0.68 -9.96 10.92
CA ARG A 40 -0.84 -10.09 9.46
C ARG A 40 -2.04 -9.31 8.93
N ALA A 41 -3.16 -9.33 9.65
CA ALA A 41 -4.34 -8.54 9.29
C ALA A 41 -4.06 -7.03 9.36
N PHE A 42 -3.35 -6.59 10.40
CA PHE A 42 -2.97 -5.19 10.59
C PHE A 42 -1.97 -4.69 9.53
N ASP A 43 -0.93 -5.47 9.22
CA ASP A 43 0.01 -5.17 8.14
C ASP A 43 -0.72 -5.01 6.81
N ARG A 44 -1.59 -5.98 6.47
CA ARG A 44 -2.34 -5.98 5.23
C ARG A 44 -3.29 -4.79 5.11
N LYS A 45 -3.98 -4.44 6.21
CA LYS A 45 -4.80 -3.23 6.31
C LYS A 45 -4.00 -1.97 6.00
N THR A 46 -2.81 -1.84 6.61
CA THR A 46 -1.92 -0.69 6.40
C THR A 46 -1.50 -0.59 4.93
N VAL A 47 -1.07 -1.70 4.32
CA VAL A 47 -0.73 -1.77 2.90
C VAL A 47 -1.92 -1.35 2.02
N CYS A 48 -3.14 -1.80 2.32
CA CYS A 48 -4.34 -1.38 1.60
C CYS A 48 -4.58 0.14 1.70
N ARG A 49 -4.39 0.74 2.87
CA ARG A 49 -4.54 2.20 3.06
C ARG A 49 -3.51 2.99 2.26
N VAL A 50 -2.24 2.59 2.29
CA VAL A 50 -1.18 3.20 1.47
C VAL A 50 -1.53 3.12 0.00
N LEU A 51 -1.94 1.94 -0.48
CA LEU A 51 -2.30 1.73 -1.88
C LEU A 51 -3.49 2.60 -2.28
N SER A 52 -4.54 2.66 -1.44
CA SER A 52 -5.69 3.54 -1.69
C SER A 52 -5.25 4.99 -1.90
N GLN A 53 -4.45 5.52 -0.96
CA GLN A 53 -3.94 6.88 -1.02
C GLN A 53 -3.04 7.11 -2.25
N ALA A 54 -2.21 6.14 -2.61
CA ALA A 54 -1.35 6.21 -3.78
C ALA A 54 -2.19 6.30 -5.07
N HIS A 55 -3.23 5.49 -5.19
CA HIS A 55 -4.16 5.53 -6.32
C HIS A 55 -4.92 6.88 -6.41
N ILE A 56 -5.26 7.50 -5.29
CA ILE A 56 -5.82 8.86 -5.25
C ILE A 56 -4.82 9.88 -5.84
N TYR A 57 -3.55 9.82 -5.46
CA TYR A 57 -2.54 10.74 -6.02
C TYR A 57 -2.36 10.58 -7.53
N VAL A 58 -2.42 9.35 -8.04
CA VAL A 58 -2.36 9.09 -9.48
C VAL A 58 -3.60 9.63 -10.17
N SER A 59 -4.79 9.42 -9.59
CA SER A 59 -6.04 9.96 -10.12
C SER A 59 -5.99 11.49 -10.25
N ILE A 60 -5.58 12.19 -9.19
CA ILE A 60 -5.43 13.66 -9.19
C ILE A 60 -4.45 14.12 -10.27
N ARG A 61 -3.33 13.40 -10.46
CA ARG A 61 -2.33 13.72 -11.49
C ARG A 61 -2.94 13.65 -12.90
N TRP A 62 -3.73 12.62 -13.18
CA TRP A 62 -4.38 12.44 -14.47
C TRP A 62 -5.50 13.47 -14.70
N THR A 63 -6.32 13.77 -13.68
CA THR A 63 -7.32 14.84 -13.74
C THR A 63 -6.68 16.19 -14.06
N ARG A 64 -5.55 16.53 -13.42
CA ARG A 64 -4.81 17.76 -13.73
C ARG A 64 -4.25 17.75 -15.14
N THR A 65 -3.77 16.61 -15.62
CA THR A 65 -3.26 16.46 -17.00
C THR A 65 -4.37 16.74 -18.03
N HIS A 66 -5.58 16.25 -17.79
CA HIS A 66 -6.74 16.56 -18.64
C HIS A 66 -6.99 18.07 -18.72
N LEU A 67 -6.96 18.78 -17.59
CA LEU A 67 -7.17 20.23 -17.56
C LEU A 67 -6.03 21.00 -18.24
N TYR A 68 -4.77 20.60 -18.02
CA TYR A 68 -3.60 21.25 -18.62
C TYR A 68 -3.53 21.11 -20.14
N ILE A 69 -4.06 20.04 -20.71
CA ILE A 69 -4.07 19.84 -22.18
C ILE A 69 -5.40 20.35 -22.76
N GLY A 70 -6.52 20.07 -22.09
CA GLY A 70 -7.87 20.41 -22.54
C GLY A 70 -8.12 21.91 -22.61
N ILE A 71 -7.74 22.68 -21.58
CA ILE A 71 -8.00 24.14 -21.56
C ILE A 71 -7.24 24.83 -22.70
N PRO A 72 -5.91 24.65 -22.89
CA PRO A 72 -5.22 25.25 -24.03
C PRO A 72 -5.74 24.78 -25.38
N SER A 73 -6.10 23.49 -25.51
CA SER A 73 -6.69 22.96 -26.75
C SER A 73 -7.98 23.69 -27.12
N THR A 74 -8.88 23.89 -26.15
CA THR A 74 -10.16 24.58 -26.36
C THR A 74 -9.96 26.05 -26.70
N VAL A 75 -9.03 26.73 -26.02
CA VAL A 75 -8.70 28.14 -26.31
C VAL A 75 -8.12 28.28 -27.72
N LEU A 76 -7.17 27.44 -28.11
CA LEU A 76 -6.58 27.45 -29.45
C LEU A 76 -7.62 27.13 -30.53
N ALA A 77 -8.49 26.14 -30.30
CA ALA A 77 -9.57 25.81 -31.22
C ALA A 77 -10.55 26.98 -31.41
N ALA A 78 -10.91 27.68 -30.33
CA ALA A 78 -11.76 28.86 -30.40
C ALA A 78 -11.09 29.99 -31.19
N VAL A 79 -9.81 30.28 -30.94
CA VAL A 79 -9.06 31.31 -31.68
C VAL A 79 -8.92 30.94 -33.16
N ALA A 80 -8.63 29.67 -33.48
CA ALA A 80 -8.59 29.21 -34.87
C ALA A 80 -9.95 29.32 -35.55
N GLY A 81 -11.04 28.97 -34.87
CA GLY A 81 -12.40 29.09 -35.38
C GLY A 81 -12.78 30.54 -35.70
N VAL A 82 -12.54 31.46 -34.76
CA VAL A 82 -12.79 32.89 -34.96
C VAL A 82 -11.92 33.44 -36.09
N GLN A 83 -10.64 33.07 -36.15
CA GLN A 83 -9.75 33.50 -37.22
C GLN A 83 -10.13 32.95 -38.59
N ALA A 84 -10.59 31.70 -38.68
CA ALA A 84 -11.06 31.14 -39.94
C ALA A 84 -12.22 31.99 -40.51
N ILE A 85 -13.14 32.42 -39.65
CA ILE A 85 -14.26 33.30 -40.03
C ILE A 85 -13.77 34.70 -40.43
N SER A 86 -12.84 35.29 -39.67
CA SER A 86 -12.35 36.64 -39.97
C SER A 86 -11.35 36.70 -41.13
N SER A 87 -10.67 35.58 -41.46
CA SER A 87 -9.56 35.52 -42.45
C SER A 87 -10.03 35.69 -43.89
N LEU A 88 -11.35 35.70 -44.09
CA LEU A 88 -11.99 36.16 -45.31
C LEU A 88 -11.67 37.65 -45.64
N GLY A 89 -10.93 38.39 -44.79
CA GLY A 89 -10.56 39.80 -45.05
C GLY A 89 -9.20 40.33 -44.58
N GLY A 90 -8.18 39.54 -44.19
CA GLY A 90 -6.90 40.13 -43.74
C GLY A 90 -5.65 39.24 -43.50
N ASN A 91 -4.48 39.90 -43.48
CA ASN A 91 -3.08 39.40 -43.59
C ASN A 91 -2.46 38.65 -42.38
N TYR A 92 -3.12 37.69 -41.74
CA TYR A 92 -2.55 36.94 -40.59
C TYR A 92 -2.20 35.48 -40.92
N GLN A 93 -1.49 35.29 -42.04
CA GLN A 93 -1.13 33.97 -42.58
C GLN A 93 -0.36 33.06 -41.59
N LEU A 94 0.49 33.62 -40.73
CA LEU A 94 1.38 32.82 -39.88
C LEU A 94 0.64 32.20 -38.67
N VAL A 95 -0.31 32.94 -38.08
CA VAL A 95 -1.14 32.46 -36.98
C VAL A 95 -2.21 31.48 -37.48
N ALA A 96 -2.67 31.65 -38.73
CA ALA A 96 -3.64 30.77 -39.38
C ALA A 96 -3.13 29.34 -39.62
N VAL A 97 -1.81 29.11 -39.67
CA VAL A 97 -1.23 27.77 -39.88
C VAL A 97 -0.84 27.11 -38.55
N ILE A 98 -0.25 27.86 -37.62
CA ILE A 98 0.30 27.28 -36.37
C ILE A 98 -0.81 26.79 -35.43
N ILE A 99 -1.88 27.57 -35.26
CA ILE A 99 -2.94 27.24 -34.29
C ILE A 99 -3.71 25.96 -34.69
N PRO A 100 -4.16 25.77 -35.94
CA PRO A 100 -4.82 24.53 -36.34
C PRO A 100 -3.92 23.30 -36.24
N VAL A 101 -2.63 23.42 -36.52
CA VAL A 101 -1.67 22.32 -36.35
C VAL A 101 -1.54 21.92 -34.88
N LEU A 102 -1.46 22.88 -33.96
CA LEU A 102 -1.45 22.59 -32.52
C LEU A 102 -2.75 21.92 -32.07
N VAL A 103 -3.91 22.42 -32.51
CA VAL A 103 -5.21 21.80 -32.20
C VAL A 103 -5.29 20.37 -32.74
N ALA A 104 -4.80 20.14 -33.96
CA ALA A 104 -4.76 18.83 -34.59
C ALA A 104 -3.81 17.83 -33.89
N ILE A 105 -2.83 18.31 -33.12
CA ILE A 105 -1.96 17.46 -32.28
C ILE A 105 -2.58 17.22 -30.89
N LEU A 106 -3.15 18.26 -30.28
CA LEU A 106 -3.70 18.18 -28.93
C LEU A 106 -4.96 17.30 -28.86
N ALA A 107 -5.81 17.33 -29.89
CA ALA A 107 -7.04 16.54 -29.91
C ALA A 107 -6.77 15.02 -29.92
N PRO A 108 -5.95 14.44 -30.82
CA PRO A 108 -5.55 13.04 -30.75
C PRO A 108 -4.85 12.71 -29.44
N LEU A 109 -4.03 13.61 -28.89
CA LEU A 109 -3.33 13.38 -27.64
C LEU A 109 -4.31 13.18 -26.48
N LEU A 110 -5.39 13.97 -26.41
CA LEU A 110 -6.45 13.80 -25.41
C LEU A 110 -7.23 12.48 -25.60
N THR A 111 -7.50 12.10 -26.84
CA THR A 111 -8.23 10.85 -27.15
C THR A 111 -7.41 9.61 -26.87
N PHE A 112 -6.14 9.57 -27.30
CA PHE A 112 -5.28 8.40 -27.11
C PHE A 112 -4.78 8.26 -25.66
N LEU A 113 -4.51 9.39 -24.98
CA LEU A 113 -4.03 9.35 -23.61
C LEU A 113 -5.15 9.05 -22.60
N ASP A 114 -6.40 9.37 -22.96
CA ASP A 114 -7.61 9.25 -22.14
C ASP A 114 -7.35 9.55 -20.64
N PRO A 115 -6.93 10.79 -20.33
CA PRO A 115 -6.54 11.14 -18.96
C PRO A 115 -7.72 11.02 -17.97
N ASN A 116 -8.96 11.25 -18.42
CA ASN A 116 -10.14 11.08 -17.57
C ASN A 116 -10.43 9.60 -17.29
N GLY A 117 -10.35 8.72 -18.30
CA GLY A 117 -10.48 7.29 -18.10
C GLY A 117 -9.42 6.77 -17.14
N LYS A 118 -8.15 7.13 -17.33
CA LYS A 118 -7.06 6.77 -16.40
C LYS A 118 -7.31 7.29 -14.99
N ALA A 119 -7.72 8.55 -14.83
CA ALA A 119 -8.03 9.12 -13.53
C ALA A 119 -9.14 8.33 -12.81
N ASN A 120 -10.20 7.99 -13.53
CA ASN A 120 -11.31 7.21 -13.01
C ASN A 120 -10.89 5.77 -12.66
N THR A 121 -10.09 5.11 -13.50
CA THR A 121 -9.57 3.76 -13.24
C THR A 121 -8.76 3.70 -11.95
N HIS A 122 -7.89 4.69 -11.70
CA HIS A 122 -7.17 4.75 -10.43
C HIS A 122 -8.08 5.13 -9.24
N LEU A 123 -9.09 5.97 -9.43
CA LEU A 123 -10.04 6.33 -8.36
C LEU A 123 -10.97 5.17 -7.97
N VAL A 124 -11.36 4.32 -8.92
CA VAL A 124 -12.07 3.07 -8.63
C VAL A 124 -11.16 2.13 -7.85
N ALA A 125 -9.89 2.00 -8.24
CA ALA A 125 -8.93 1.18 -7.52
C ALA A 125 -8.71 1.65 -6.07
N SER A 126 -8.67 2.96 -5.82
CA SER A 126 -8.53 3.46 -4.44
C SER A 126 -9.72 3.06 -3.56
N ARG A 127 -10.95 3.19 -4.08
CA ARG A 127 -12.17 2.78 -3.36
C ARG A 127 -12.17 1.29 -3.04
N VAL A 128 -11.69 0.44 -3.95
CA VAL A 128 -11.56 -1.00 -3.69
C VAL A 128 -10.58 -1.25 -2.55
N TYR A 129 -9.40 -0.62 -2.56
CA TYR A 129 -8.43 -0.79 -1.47
C TYR A 129 -8.93 -0.22 -0.13
N GLU A 130 -9.68 0.88 -0.14
CA GLU A 130 -10.33 1.45 1.04
C GLU A 130 -11.34 0.46 1.64
N GLN A 131 -12.24 -0.08 0.81
CA GLN A 131 -13.19 -1.11 1.24
C GLN A 131 -12.48 -2.36 1.81
N MET A 132 -11.36 -2.76 1.21
CA MET A 132 -10.56 -3.88 1.74
C MET A 132 -9.96 -3.56 3.11
N ALA A 133 -9.42 -2.34 3.29
CA ALA A 133 -8.92 -1.91 4.59
C ALA A 133 -10.02 -1.92 5.67
N ASP A 134 -11.24 -1.50 5.32
CA ASP A 134 -12.40 -1.52 6.23
C ASP A 134 -12.82 -2.95 6.61
N GLN A 135 -12.67 -3.92 5.71
CA GLN A 135 -12.90 -5.34 6.03
C GLN A 135 -11.87 -5.86 7.04
N TYR A 136 -10.59 -5.53 6.87
CA TYR A 136 -9.57 -5.88 7.87
C TYR A 136 -9.82 -5.16 9.20
N ASP A 137 -10.28 -3.91 9.18
CA ASP A 137 -10.67 -3.21 10.40
C ASP A 137 -11.82 -3.89 11.14
N SER A 138 -12.84 -4.31 10.38
CA SER A 138 -13.96 -5.07 10.93
C SER A 138 -13.50 -6.40 11.54
N PHE A 139 -12.57 -7.09 10.88
CA PHE A 139 -11.96 -8.32 11.40
C PHE A 139 -11.17 -8.08 12.70
N LEU A 140 -10.31 -7.06 12.72
CA LEU A 140 -9.52 -6.70 13.90
C LEU A 140 -10.42 -6.31 15.08
N LEU A 141 -11.52 -5.60 14.83
CA LEU A 141 -12.48 -5.24 15.85
C LEU A 141 -13.20 -6.47 16.42
N LYS A 142 -13.59 -7.43 15.56
CA LYS A 142 -14.17 -8.71 15.99
C LYS A 142 -13.22 -9.49 16.91
N CYS A 143 -11.95 -9.61 16.53
CA CYS A 143 -10.94 -10.31 17.34
C CYS A 143 -10.67 -9.61 18.69
N ARG A 144 -10.91 -8.30 18.79
CA ARG A 144 -10.76 -7.56 20.06
C ARG A 144 -11.98 -7.70 20.97
N LEU A 145 -13.19 -7.85 20.41
CA LEU A 145 -14.44 -7.78 21.16
C LEU A 145 -14.82 -9.11 21.81
N GLU A 146 -14.54 -10.23 21.13
CA GLU A 146 -14.95 -11.56 21.58
C GLU A 146 -13.79 -12.57 21.45
N PRO A 147 -13.41 -13.29 22.52
CA PRO A 147 -12.41 -14.35 22.43
C PRO A 147 -12.95 -15.50 21.58
N ARG A 148 -12.34 -15.75 20.42
CA ARG A 148 -12.73 -16.81 19.49
C ARG A 148 -11.62 -17.85 19.35
N PRO A 149 -11.96 -19.09 18.95
CA PRO A 149 -10.94 -20.09 18.65
C PRO A 149 -10.05 -19.62 17.50
N ILE A 150 -8.74 -19.85 17.64
CA ILE A 150 -7.70 -19.42 16.68
C ILE A 150 -8.01 -19.91 15.25
N GLU A 151 -8.57 -21.12 15.12
CA GLU A 151 -8.96 -21.70 13.82
C GLU A 151 -10.03 -20.87 13.10
N GLU A 152 -11.00 -20.31 13.83
CA GLU A 152 -12.05 -19.48 13.26
C GLU A 152 -11.48 -18.13 12.80
N GLU A 153 -10.63 -17.49 13.62
CA GLU A 153 -9.96 -16.24 13.25
C GLU A 153 -9.04 -16.41 12.03
N LEU A 154 -8.34 -17.55 11.95
CA LEU A 154 -7.50 -17.89 10.80
C LEU A 154 -8.34 -18.07 9.54
N ASN A 155 -9.46 -18.80 9.63
CA ASN A 155 -10.36 -19.03 8.50
C ASN A 155 -10.97 -17.72 7.98
N ASP A 156 -11.40 -16.83 8.89
CA ASP A 156 -11.86 -15.49 8.54
C ASP A 156 -10.78 -14.69 7.79
N LEU A 157 -9.55 -14.68 8.29
CA LEU A 157 -8.43 -13.97 7.65
C LEU A 157 -8.11 -14.54 6.26
N VAL A 158 -8.12 -15.88 6.12
CA VAL A 158 -7.91 -16.55 4.83
C VAL A 158 -9.01 -16.17 3.84
N GLN A 159 -10.26 -16.11 4.30
CA GLN A 159 -11.39 -15.68 3.46
C GLN A 159 -11.25 -14.23 3.01
N ILE A 160 -10.87 -13.31 3.89
CA ILE A 160 -10.63 -11.89 3.50
C ILE A 160 -9.47 -11.81 2.50
N ASN A 161 -8.39 -12.57 2.72
CA ASN A 161 -7.24 -12.59 1.82
C ASN A 161 -7.55 -13.19 0.44
N SER A 162 -8.47 -14.15 0.35
CA SER A 162 -8.91 -14.70 -0.93
C SER A 162 -9.71 -13.66 -1.72
N VAL A 163 -10.66 -12.96 -1.07
CA VAL A 163 -11.43 -11.86 -1.65
C VAL A 163 -10.52 -10.72 -2.10
N TYR A 164 -9.50 -10.37 -1.30
CA TYR A 164 -8.47 -9.41 -1.67
C TYR A 164 -7.73 -9.83 -2.94
N SER A 165 -7.29 -11.08 -3.01
CA SER A 165 -6.48 -11.59 -4.12
C SER A 165 -7.27 -11.62 -5.42
N GLU A 166 -8.54 -12.02 -5.38
CA GLU A 166 -9.44 -11.96 -6.54
C GLU A 166 -9.69 -10.53 -6.98
N SER A 167 -10.01 -9.64 -6.05
CA SER A 167 -10.32 -8.23 -6.36
C SER A 167 -9.11 -7.50 -6.94
N LYS A 168 -7.89 -7.83 -6.49
CA LYS A 168 -6.66 -7.22 -6.96
C LYS A 168 -6.37 -7.50 -8.44
N LYS A 169 -6.82 -8.64 -9.00
CA LYS A 169 -6.51 -9.06 -10.38
C LYS A 169 -6.99 -8.04 -11.43
N SER A 170 -8.09 -7.35 -11.16
CA SER A 170 -8.67 -6.37 -12.08
C SER A 170 -8.16 -4.94 -11.88
N LEU A 171 -7.30 -4.71 -10.88
CA LEU A 171 -6.84 -3.37 -10.53
C LEU A 171 -5.59 -2.98 -11.34
N PRO A 172 -5.46 -1.69 -11.72
CA PRO A 172 -4.26 -1.19 -12.38
C PRO A 172 -3.06 -1.26 -11.44
N ALA A 173 -1.86 -1.41 -12.01
CA ALA A 173 -0.62 -1.32 -11.25
C ALA A 173 -0.43 0.10 -10.67
N CYS A 174 0.05 0.16 -9.42
CA CYS A 174 0.39 1.41 -8.78
C CYS A 174 1.82 1.83 -9.16
N PRO A 175 2.05 3.07 -9.61
CA PRO A 175 3.39 3.56 -9.89
C PRO A 175 4.16 3.85 -8.58
N GLU A 176 5.45 3.54 -8.58
CA GLU A 176 6.33 3.61 -7.41
C GLU A 176 6.34 4.99 -6.73
N TRP A 177 6.39 6.08 -7.52
CA TRP A 177 6.41 7.44 -6.98
C TRP A 177 5.15 7.76 -6.14
N ALA A 178 4.00 7.18 -6.51
CA ALA A 178 2.74 7.43 -5.81
C ALA A 178 2.68 6.63 -4.51
N TYR A 179 3.19 5.39 -4.55
CA TYR A 179 3.32 4.53 -3.39
C TYR A 179 4.25 5.15 -2.33
N GLN A 180 5.47 5.55 -2.73
CA GLN A 180 6.42 6.21 -1.83
C GLN A 180 5.88 7.51 -1.24
N LYS A 181 5.14 8.29 -2.04
CA LYS A 181 4.50 9.51 -1.58
C LYS A 181 3.42 9.21 -0.53
N ALA A 182 2.59 8.20 -0.75
CA ALA A 182 1.57 7.78 0.22
C ALA A 182 2.18 7.26 1.51
N LEU A 183 3.22 6.43 1.42
CA LEU A 183 3.95 5.91 2.57
C LEU A 183 4.56 7.03 3.42
N ARG A 184 5.18 8.02 2.77
CA ARG A 184 5.70 9.20 3.48
C ARG A 184 4.60 9.96 4.22
N THR A 185 3.48 10.22 3.54
CA THR A 185 2.32 10.89 4.14
C THR A 185 1.82 10.12 5.36
N GLU A 186 1.69 8.80 5.27
CA GLU A 186 1.26 7.97 6.41
C GLU A 186 2.25 8.03 7.56
N ASN A 187 3.55 7.89 7.31
CA ASN A 187 4.59 8.01 8.33
C ASN A 187 4.57 9.38 9.02
N ASP A 188 4.33 10.44 8.26
CA ASP A 188 4.22 11.80 8.81
C ASP A 188 2.94 11.95 9.66
N ILE A 189 1.82 11.34 9.26
CA ILE A 189 0.61 11.29 10.07
C ILE A 189 0.85 10.51 11.37
N GLN A 190 1.52 9.35 11.31
CA GLN A 190 1.81 8.54 12.50
C GLN A 190 2.67 9.30 13.53
N LYS A 191 3.59 10.15 13.09
CA LYS A 191 4.37 11.02 13.98
C LYS A 191 3.51 12.05 14.73
N LEU A 192 2.38 12.45 14.17
CA LEU A 192 1.47 13.43 14.77
C LEU A 192 0.48 12.81 15.76
N ILE A 193 0.31 11.49 15.76
CA ILE A 193 -0.59 10.80 16.70
C ILE A 193 0.06 10.77 18.09
N PRO A 194 -0.61 11.27 19.14
CA PRO A 194 -0.12 11.18 20.52
C PRO A 194 0.14 9.73 20.95
N ASP A 195 1.20 9.50 21.72
CA ASP A 195 1.61 8.15 22.14
C ASP A 195 0.55 7.45 23.00
N GLU A 196 -0.26 8.21 23.74
CA GLU A 196 -1.40 7.68 24.49
C GLU A 196 -2.42 6.97 23.59
N ILE A 197 -2.67 7.54 22.40
CA ILE A 197 -3.60 6.98 21.41
C ILE A 197 -2.97 5.79 20.69
N LYS A 198 -1.66 5.81 20.43
CA LYS A 198 -0.94 4.65 19.85
C LYS A 198 -1.01 3.44 20.78
N LYS A 199 -0.79 3.65 22.08
CA LYS A 199 -0.90 2.61 23.12
C LYS A 199 -2.33 2.08 23.26
N ALA A 200 -3.33 2.96 23.27
CA ALA A 200 -4.75 2.56 23.35
C ALA A 200 -5.23 1.82 22.08
N GLY A 201 -4.71 2.20 20.92
CA GLY A 201 -5.00 1.56 19.64
C GLY A 201 -4.31 0.19 19.46
N GLY A 202 -3.33 -0.14 20.30
CA GLY A 202 -2.49 -1.33 20.14
C GLY A 202 -1.46 -1.20 19.02
N TYR A 203 -1.22 0.00 18.48
CA TYR A 203 -0.30 0.25 17.37
C TYR A 203 1.15 -0.13 17.72
N ASP A 204 1.58 0.16 18.95
CA ASP A 204 2.96 -0.13 19.40
C ASP A 204 3.26 -1.63 19.51
N LYS A 205 2.23 -2.47 19.69
CA LYS A 205 2.39 -3.92 19.83
C LYS A 205 2.70 -4.61 18.49
N TYR A 206 2.45 -3.94 17.37
CA TYR A 206 2.59 -4.52 16.02
C TYR A 206 3.67 -3.84 15.18
N ILE A 207 4.18 -2.66 15.53
CA ILE A 207 5.28 -2.02 14.77
C ILE A 207 6.67 -2.48 15.26
N ALA A 208 6.78 -2.94 16.52
CA ALA A 208 8.06 -3.32 17.12
C ALA A 208 8.80 -4.48 16.41
N ASP A 209 8.10 -5.27 15.57
CA ASP A 209 8.65 -6.44 14.88
C ASP A 209 8.80 -6.29 13.35
N ALA A 210 8.57 -5.09 12.79
CA ALA A 210 8.79 -4.86 11.36
C ALA A 210 10.30 -4.73 11.06
N PRO A 211 10.88 -5.55 10.14
CA PRO A 211 12.28 -5.39 9.76
C PRO A 211 12.48 -4.05 9.05
N SER A 212 13.44 -3.28 9.57
CA SER A 212 13.94 -2.01 9.04
C SER A 212 14.50 -2.11 7.62
#